data_AF-A0A7V8X7V2-F1
#
_entry.id   AF-A0A7V8X7V2-F1
#
_cell.length_a   1.000
_cell.length_b   1.000
_cell.length_c   1.000
_cell.angle_alpha   90.00
_cell.angle_beta   90.00
_cell.angle_gamma   90.00
#
_symmetry.space_group_name_H-M   'P 1'
#
loop_
_entity.id
_entity.type
_entity.pdbx_description
1 polymer ?
#
loop_
_entity_poly.entity_id
_entity_poly.type
_entity_poly.pdbx_seq_one_letter_code
_entity_poly.pdbx_strand_id
1 'polypeptide(L)'
;MEPTRHGADDMLPMLWTDGESVPWTPNDILAADAGEASEAACAIAPFVVQSGSTLWMVETEQRGWTLAELHFHPRYGFFQEQRRATYDWPREAFGAMLSRFAAFDISDDEVSRLTGEFGDWLGARFSCVGVSRYHIGMHT
;
A
#
# COMPACT_ATOMS: atom_id res chain seq x y z
N MET A 1 -33.28 -26.39 44.32
CA MET A 1 -33.09 -25.20 43.46
C MET A 1 -31.61 -25.14 43.17
N GLU A 2 -31.20 -25.70 42.04
CA GLU A 2 -29.81 -25.76 41.57
C GLU A 2 -29.69 -24.88 40.32
N PRO A 3 -28.61 -24.09 40.15
CA PRO A 3 -28.41 -23.33 38.93
C PRO A 3 -27.85 -24.23 37.82
N THR A 4 -28.54 -24.23 36.68
CA THR A 4 -28.16 -24.96 35.47
C THR A 4 -26.84 -24.41 34.91
N ARG A 5 -25.85 -25.31 34.75
CA ARG A 5 -24.60 -25.03 34.03
C ARG A 5 -24.92 -24.69 32.57
N HIS A 6 -24.51 -23.52 32.10
CA HIS A 6 -24.44 -23.22 30.67
C HIS A 6 -23.29 -24.03 30.06
N GLY A 7 -23.65 -24.89 29.11
CA GLY A 7 -22.71 -25.64 28.28
C GLY A 7 -21.83 -24.71 27.46
N ALA A 8 -20.58 -25.13 27.29
CA ALA A 8 -19.64 -24.55 26.37
C ALA A 8 -20.19 -24.65 24.94
N ASP A 9 -20.48 -23.50 24.35
CA ASP A 9 -20.64 -23.34 22.91
C ASP A 9 -19.34 -22.69 22.41
N ASP A 10 -18.44 -23.56 21.95
CA ASP A 10 -17.17 -23.24 21.29
C ASP A 10 -17.51 -22.60 19.94
N MET A 11 -17.91 -21.33 19.94
CA MET A 11 -18.02 -20.55 18.70
C MET A 11 -16.61 -20.18 18.22
N LEU A 12 -16.05 -21.08 17.40
CA LEU A 12 -14.91 -20.78 16.54
C LEU A 12 -15.24 -19.53 15.71
N PRO A 13 -14.36 -18.51 15.65
CA PRO A 13 -14.58 -17.36 14.80
C PRO A 13 -14.63 -17.82 13.34
N MET A 14 -15.78 -17.56 12.71
CA MET A 14 -16.04 -17.84 11.32
C MET A 14 -14.92 -17.31 10.42
N LEU A 15 -14.55 -18.17 9.46
CA LEU A 15 -13.64 -17.97 8.35
C LEU A 15 -13.47 -16.50 7.95
N TRP A 16 -12.25 -16.01 8.22
CA TRP A 16 -11.63 -14.88 7.55
C TRP A 16 -11.77 -14.99 6.03
N THR A 17 -11.98 -13.85 5.39
CA THR A 17 -11.76 -13.63 3.96
C THR A 17 -10.42 -14.24 3.54
N ASP A 18 -10.36 -14.88 2.37
CA ASP A 18 -9.16 -15.42 1.72
C ASP A 18 -8.09 -14.33 1.53
N GLY A 19 -7.41 -13.98 2.62
CA GLY A 19 -6.20 -13.17 2.62
C GLY A 19 -5.09 -14.04 2.06
N GLU A 20 -5.08 -14.20 0.73
CA GLU A 20 -3.94 -14.75 0.02
C GLU A 20 -2.71 -13.98 0.50
N SER A 21 -1.76 -14.72 1.06
CA SER A 21 -0.45 -14.17 1.39
C SER A 21 0.13 -13.61 0.10
N VAL A 22 0.32 -12.30 0.05
CA VAL A 22 0.92 -11.65 -1.11
C VAL A 22 2.31 -12.26 -1.35
N PRO A 23 2.61 -12.72 -2.58
CA PRO A 23 3.77 -13.58 -2.86
C PRO A 23 5.11 -12.84 -2.86
N TRP A 24 5.14 -11.56 -2.50
CA TRP A 24 6.35 -10.76 -2.49
C TRP A 24 6.98 -10.72 -1.10
N THR A 25 8.30 -10.83 -1.06
CA THR A 25 9.12 -10.64 0.13
C THR A 25 9.52 -9.16 0.25
N PRO A 26 9.88 -8.66 1.46
CA PRO A 26 10.42 -7.30 1.60
C PRO A 26 11.63 -7.04 0.70
N ASN A 27 12.40 -8.09 0.37
CA ASN A 27 13.49 -8.00 -0.61
C ASN A 27 12.99 -7.70 -2.02
N ASP A 28 11.78 -8.10 -2.41
CA ASP A 28 11.23 -7.79 -3.73
C ASP A 28 10.76 -6.32 -3.84
N ILE A 29 10.50 -5.66 -2.70
CA ILE A 29 10.27 -4.21 -2.63
C ILE A 29 11.60 -3.43 -2.70
N LEU A 30 12.65 -3.97 -2.09
CA LEU A 30 13.97 -3.34 -2.01
C LEU A 30 14.85 -3.62 -3.24
N ALA A 31 14.62 -4.74 -3.93
CA ALA A 31 15.30 -5.12 -5.16
C ALA A 31 14.60 -4.49 -6.36
N ALA A 32 14.70 -3.16 -6.48
CA ALA A 32 14.50 -2.55 -7.78
C ALA A 32 15.57 -3.10 -8.74
N ASP A 33 15.08 -3.77 -9.79
CA ASP A 33 15.74 -4.12 -11.06
C ASP A 33 16.40 -5.51 -11.18
N ALA A 34 15.74 -6.42 -11.92
CA ALA A 34 16.37 -7.27 -12.93
C ALA A 34 15.33 -8.08 -13.74
N GLY A 35 15.00 -7.59 -14.94
CA GLY A 35 14.72 -8.45 -16.11
C GLY A 35 13.26 -8.73 -16.49
N GLU A 36 12.68 -7.90 -17.36
CA GLU A 36 12.50 -8.22 -18.79
C GLU A 36 11.83 -7.03 -19.49
N ALA A 37 12.34 -6.67 -20.67
CA ALA A 37 11.97 -5.45 -21.39
C ALA A 37 10.51 -5.47 -21.87
N SER A 38 9.64 -4.82 -21.12
CA SER A 38 8.39 -4.24 -21.62
C SER A 38 8.41 -2.76 -21.26
N GLU A 39 8.60 -1.93 -22.29
CA GLU A 39 8.40 -0.48 -22.31
C GLU A 39 8.62 0.22 -20.96
N ALA A 40 9.83 0.73 -20.72
CA ALA A 40 10.29 1.32 -19.47
C ALA A 40 9.40 2.48 -18.98
N ALA A 41 8.23 2.14 -18.46
CA ALA A 41 7.48 2.94 -17.52
C ALA A 41 8.39 3.01 -16.30
N CYS A 42 8.86 4.22 -15.99
CA CYS A 42 9.67 4.44 -14.81
C CYS A 42 9.00 3.78 -13.60
N ALA A 43 9.56 2.66 -13.17
CA ALA A 43 9.02 1.83 -12.11
C ALA A 43 9.35 2.52 -10.79
N ILE A 44 8.60 3.58 -10.48
CA ILE A 44 8.71 4.22 -9.17
C ILE A 44 8.06 3.29 -8.16
N ALA A 45 8.86 2.88 -7.17
CA ALA A 45 8.44 2.12 -6.02
C ALA A 45 7.17 2.72 -5.39
N PRO A 46 6.31 1.90 -4.77
CA PRO A 46 5.12 2.42 -4.11
C PRO A 46 5.50 3.38 -2.98
N PHE A 47 4.60 4.31 -2.66
CA PHE A 47 4.76 5.16 -1.48
C PHE A 47 4.41 4.35 -0.24
N VAL A 48 5.37 4.16 0.66
CA VAL A 48 5.23 3.29 1.81
C VAL A 48 5.43 4.07 3.09
N VAL A 49 4.51 3.88 4.05
CA VAL A 49 4.63 4.42 5.40
C VAL A 49 4.43 3.29 6.40
N GLN A 50 5.39 3.09 7.30
CA GLN A 50 5.27 2.12 8.38
C GLN A 50 5.03 2.82 9.71
N SER A 51 4.06 2.34 10.47
CA SER A 51 3.81 2.73 11.86
C SER A 51 3.64 1.48 12.71
N GLY A 52 4.61 1.21 13.58
CA GLY A 52 4.67 -0.01 14.38
C GLY A 52 4.66 -1.27 13.50
N SER A 53 3.67 -2.14 13.72
CA SER A 53 3.46 -3.38 12.96
C SER A 53 2.63 -3.19 11.69
N THR A 54 2.15 -1.98 11.40
CA THR A 54 1.30 -1.70 10.25
C THR A 54 2.09 -0.98 9.17
N LEU A 55 1.98 -1.46 7.93
CA LEU A 55 2.56 -0.88 6.74
C LEU A 55 1.44 -0.44 5.81
N TRP A 56 1.50 0.81 5.38
CA TRP A 56 0.58 1.43 4.45
C TRP A 56 1.28 1.64 3.13
N MET A 57 0.64 1.26 2.05
CA MET A 57 1.22 1.30 0.72
C MET A 57 0.24 1.99 -0.23
N VAL A 58 0.68 3.08 -0.84
CA VAL A 58 -0.03 3.75 -1.94
C VAL A 58 0.72 3.46 -3.24
N GLU A 59 0.04 2.82 -4.17
CA GLU A 59 0.58 2.48 -5.49
C GLU A 59 -0.41 2.87 -6.59
N THR A 60 0.07 2.99 -7.82
CA THR A 60 -0.83 3.08 -8.98
C THR A 60 -0.80 1.78 -9.73
N GLU A 61 -1.99 1.24 -9.94
CA GLU A 61 -2.24 0.08 -10.77
C GLU A 61 -2.91 0.53 -12.08
N GLN A 62 -3.04 -0.37 -13.05
CA GLN A 62 -3.73 -0.10 -14.32
C GLN A 62 -5.16 0.45 -14.16
N ARG A 63 -5.78 0.24 -12.99
CA ARG A 63 -7.17 0.60 -12.68
C ARG A 63 -7.32 1.79 -11.73
N GLY A 64 -6.24 2.46 -11.33
CA GLY A 64 -6.31 3.62 -10.44
C GLY A 64 -5.20 3.64 -9.39
N TRP A 65 -5.52 4.21 -8.23
CA TRP A 65 -4.62 4.34 -7.09
C TRP A 65 -5.06 3.40 -5.98
N THR A 66 -4.21 2.43 -5.65
CA THR A 66 -4.49 1.45 -4.61
C THR A 66 -3.85 1.89 -3.30
N LEU A 67 -4.63 1.82 -2.22
CA LEU A 67 -4.16 1.86 -0.84
C LEU A 67 -4.28 0.47 -0.24
N ALA A 68 -3.15 -0.14 0.08
CA ALA A 68 -3.06 -1.38 0.83
C ALA A 68 -2.60 -1.12 2.28
N GLU A 69 -3.22 -1.82 3.21
CA GLU A 69 -2.91 -1.85 4.62
C GLU A 69 -2.45 -3.25 4.96
N LEU A 70 -1.22 -3.38 5.43
CA LEU A 70 -0.59 -4.64 5.76
C LEU A 70 -0.21 -4.65 7.23
N HIS A 71 -0.45 -5.77 7.90
CA HIS A 71 -0.06 -5.95 9.29
C HIS A 71 0.99 -7.06 9.40
N PHE A 72 2.09 -6.77 10.09
CA PHE A 72 3.16 -7.73 10.30
C PHE A 72 2.75 -8.80 11.31
N HIS A 73 2.83 -10.07 10.91
CA HIS A 73 2.62 -11.21 11.80
C HIS A 73 3.95 -11.67 12.39
N PRO A 74 4.28 -11.31 13.66
CA PRO A 74 5.59 -11.59 14.23
C PRO A 74 5.84 -13.10 14.41
N ARG A 75 4.78 -13.88 14.59
CA ARG A 75 4.88 -15.34 14.72
C ARG A 75 5.32 -16.03 13.42
N TYR A 76 4.93 -15.47 12.28
CA TYR A 76 5.13 -16.09 10.97
C TYR A 76 6.13 -15.33 10.09
N GLY A 77 6.54 -14.12 10.48
CA GLY A 77 7.57 -13.35 9.82
C GLY A 77 7.15 -12.74 8.47
N PHE A 78 5.84 -12.58 8.22
CA PHE A 78 5.33 -11.99 6.99
C PHE A 78 4.28 -10.91 7.25
N PHE A 79 4.07 -10.05 6.25
CA PHE A 79 2.99 -9.06 6.24
C PHE A 79 1.72 -9.69 5.68
N GLN A 80 0.62 -9.60 6.42
CA GLN A 80 -0.70 -9.99 5.94
C GLN A 80 -1.49 -8.75 5.55
N GLU A 81 -2.01 -8.73 4.33
CA GLU A 81 -2.93 -7.68 3.89
C GLU A 81 -4.20 -7.73 4.76
N GLN A 82 -4.50 -6.61 5.42
CA GLN A 82 -5.72 -6.43 6.20
C GLN A 82 -6.81 -5.78 5.37
N ARG A 83 -6.44 -4.83 4.50
CA ARG A 83 -7.40 -4.07 3.72
C ARG A 83 -6.78 -3.51 2.45
N ARG A 84 -7.57 -3.53 1.37
CA ARG A 84 -7.25 -2.88 0.10
C ARG A 84 -8.42 -2.01 -0.35
N ALA A 85 -8.11 -0.85 -0.93
CA ALA A 85 -9.09 0.02 -1.57
C ALA A 85 -8.47 0.71 -2.78
N THR A 86 -9.24 0.85 -3.85
CA THR A 86 -8.83 1.55 -5.07
C THR A 86 -9.59 2.86 -5.19
N TYR A 87 -8.89 3.90 -5.61
CA TYR A 87 -9.37 5.27 -5.75
C TYR A 87 -9.04 5.79 -7.14
N ASP A 88 -9.82 6.75 -7.62
CA ASP A 88 -9.60 7.34 -8.94
C ASP A 88 -8.41 8.31 -8.93
N TRP A 89 -8.18 8.98 -7.80
CA TRP A 89 -7.17 10.04 -7.68
C TRP A 89 -6.11 9.74 -6.61
N PRO A 90 -4.84 10.16 -6.82
CA PRO A 90 -3.77 9.94 -5.86
C PRO A 90 -4.06 10.62 -4.51
N ARG A 91 -4.64 11.83 -4.56
CA ARG A 91 -5.04 12.59 -3.37
C ARG A 91 -6.10 11.87 -2.52
N GLU A 92 -6.96 11.06 -3.16
CA GLU A 92 -8.01 10.31 -2.44
C GLU A 92 -7.41 9.10 -1.74
N ALA A 93 -6.53 8.36 -2.43
CA ALA A 93 -5.79 7.27 -1.82
C ALA A 93 -4.94 7.77 -0.63
N PHE A 94 -4.22 8.87 -0.80
CA PHE A 94 -3.43 9.48 0.26
C PHE A 94 -4.29 10.04 1.40
N GLY A 95 -5.37 10.75 1.10
CA GLY A 95 -6.30 11.26 2.12
C GLY A 95 -6.96 10.14 2.92
N ALA A 96 -7.29 9.01 2.28
CA ALA A 96 -7.78 7.83 2.96
C ALA A 96 -6.72 7.19 3.85
N MET A 97 -5.46 7.16 3.43
CA MET A 97 -4.35 6.70 4.26
C MET A 97 -4.18 7.59 5.50
N LEU A 98 -4.14 8.91 5.34
CA LEU A 98 -4.04 9.86 6.46
C LEU A 98 -5.21 9.72 7.43
N SER A 99 -6.43 9.54 6.91
CA SER A 99 -7.63 9.36 7.74
C SER A 99 -7.54 8.11 8.62
N ARG A 100 -6.89 7.05 8.13
CA ARG A 100 -6.67 5.83 8.91
C ARG A 100 -5.48 5.97 9.86
N PHE A 101 -4.44 6.69 9.45
CA PHE A 101 -3.32 7.10 10.30
C PHE A 101 -3.77 7.93 11.50
N ALA A 102 -4.78 8.78 11.34
CA ALA A 102 -5.35 9.58 12.42
C ALA A 102 -5.91 8.73 13.57
N ALA A 103 -6.26 7.46 13.32
CA ALA A 103 -6.67 6.53 14.38
C ALA A 103 -5.50 6.10 15.29
N PHE A 104 -4.25 6.37 14.90
CA PHE A 104 -3.03 6.00 15.62
C PHE A 104 -2.35 7.19 16.32
N ASP A 105 -3.06 8.30 16.55
CA ASP A 105 -2.57 9.50 17.25
C ASP A 105 -1.30 10.10 16.60
N ILE A 106 -1.41 10.38 15.29
CA ILE A 106 -0.35 11.03 14.52
C ILE A 106 -0.27 12.53 14.84
N SER A 107 0.94 13.07 14.96
CA SER A 107 1.15 14.51 15.17
C SER A 107 0.98 15.33 13.89
N ASP A 108 0.63 16.61 14.03
CA ASP A 108 0.51 17.54 12.90
C ASP A 108 1.83 17.68 12.10
N ASP A 109 2.98 17.62 12.80
CA ASP A 109 4.30 17.63 12.17
C ASP A 109 4.50 16.41 11.26
N GLU A 110 4.08 15.23 11.73
CA GLU A 110 4.19 13.99 10.97
C GLU A 110 3.24 13.99 9.76
N VAL A 111 2.01 14.50 9.91
CA VAL A 111 1.10 14.70 8.78
C VAL A 111 1.70 15.64 7.74
N SER A 112 2.30 16.75 8.19
CA SER A 112 2.95 17.73 7.31
C SER A 112 4.13 17.11 6.56
N ARG A 113 4.97 16.34 7.26
CA ARG A 113 6.10 15.60 6.68
C ARG A 113 5.63 14.61 5.62
N LEU A 114 4.66 13.74 5.95
CA LEU A 114 4.12 12.74 5.03
C LEU A 114 3.48 13.38 3.80
N THR A 115 2.83 14.54 3.97
CA THR A 115 2.24 15.29 2.84
C THR A 115 3.32 15.80 1.88
N GLY A 116 4.43 16.31 2.43
CA GLY A 116 5.58 16.73 1.61
C GLY A 116 6.22 15.56 0.87
N GLU A 117 6.53 14.47 1.58
CA GLU A 117 7.15 13.26 1.00
C GLU A 117 6.27 12.62 -0.08
N PHE A 118 4.96 12.60 0.13
CA PHE A 118 4.01 12.13 -0.88
C PHE A 118 4.00 13.04 -2.11
N GLY A 119 4.06 14.36 -1.92
CA GLY A 119 4.15 15.32 -3.01
C GLY A 119 5.42 15.14 -3.86
N ASP A 120 6.56 14.96 -3.20
CA ASP A 120 7.85 14.72 -3.86
C ASP A 120 7.84 13.39 -4.63
N TRP A 121 7.33 12.34 -4.01
CA TRP A 121 7.16 11.03 -4.66
C TRP A 121 6.24 11.11 -5.89
N LEU A 122 5.12 11.81 -5.78
CA LEU A 122 4.18 12.00 -6.88
C LEU A 122 4.81 12.82 -8.01
N GLY A 123 5.56 13.87 -7.66
CA GLY A 123 6.30 14.71 -8.61
C GLY A 123 7.37 13.93 -9.37
N ALA A 124 8.15 13.10 -8.67
CA ALA A 124 9.11 12.19 -9.29
C ALA A 124 8.42 11.25 -10.29
N ARG A 125 7.24 10.72 -9.93
CA ARG A 125 6.46 9.80 -10.76
C ARG A 125 6.04 10.39 -12.09
N PHE A 126 5.53 11.61 -12.09
CA PHE A 126 5.13 12.26 -13.33
C PHE A 126 6.29 12.80 -14.14
N SER A 127 7.39 13.21 -13.49
CA SER A 127 8.61 13.65 -14.18
C SER A 127 9.23 12.52 -15.00
N CYS A 128 9.14 11.31 -14.48
CA CYS A 128 9.59 10.10 -15.13
C CYS A 128 8.75 9.68 -16.36
N VAL A 129 7.46 9.99 -16.36
CA VAL A 129 6.56 9.76 -17.52
C VAL A 129 6.74 10.84 -18.61
N GLY A 130 7.25 12.02 -18.23
CA GLY A 130 7.41 13.18 -19.11
C GLY A 130 8.58 13.14 -20.11
N VAL A 131 9.46 12.13 -20.08
CA VAL A 131 10.63 12.05 -20.98
C VAL A 131 10.34 11.22 -22.25
N SER A 132 9.20 10.52 -22.33
CA SER A 132 8.82 9.72 -23.50
C SER A 132 7.74 10.39 -24.36
N ARG A 133 8.03 11.58 -24.90
CA ARG A 133 7.38 12.13 -26.09
C ARG A 133 8.16 13.33 -26.58
N TYR A 134 8.90 13.15 -27.68
CA TYR A 134 9.03 14.05 -28.84
C TYR A 134 10.27 13.61 -29.64
N HIS A 135 10.14 12.50 -30.38
CA HIS A 135 10.94 12.29 -31.59
C HIS A 135 9.97 12.16 -32.77
N ILE A 136 9.42 13.30 -33.17
CA ILE A 136 8.75 13.40 -34.47
C ILE A 136 9.87 13.44 -35.49
N GLY A 137 10.07 12.32 -36.19
CA GLY A 137 10.97 12.25 -37.32
C GLY A 137 10.56 13.27 -38.39
N MET A 138 11.44 14.23 -38.66
CA MET A 138 11.39 14.97 -39.92
C MET A 138 12.28 14.24 -40.93
N HIS A 139 11.62 13.51 -41.82
CA HIS A 139 12.15 13.18 -43.13
C HIS A 139 12.39 14.48 -43.92
N THR A 140 13.60 14.62 -44.45
CA THR A 140 13.86 15.28 -45.74
C THR A 140 15.04 14.59 -46.39
#